data_AF-A0A7W7I0M6-F1
#
_entry.id   AF-A0A7W7I0M6-F1
#
_cell.length_a   1.000
_cell.length_b   1.000
_cell.length_c   1.000
_cell.angle_alpha   90.00
_cell.angle_beta   90.00
_cell.angle_gamma   90.00
#
_symmetry.space_group_name_H-M   'P 1'
#
loop_
_entity.id
_entity.type
_entity.pdbx_description
1 polymer ?
#
loop_
_entity_poly.entity_id
_entity_poly.type
_entity_poly.pdbx_seq_one_letter_code
_entity_poly.pdbx_strand_id
1 'polypeptide(L)'
;MQLKLQTRAFERVAPILEPGEQPLVATRAVVGAFSASRLGTVAAHGIVLGGGGTVAAAMIATSGKQFVVLTDQRIIFLSQTFMGGPGKQVVGALPRAQVALAEAKLGMVSVLRLAFAQGDGVSLTFPRVDKKNAESLAQAMRQTTVA
;
A
#
# COMPACT_ATOMS: atom_id res chain seq x y z
N MET A 1 9.60 -3.61 -18.46
CA MET A 1 10.07 -2.44 -17.66
C MET A 1 9.67 -2.51 -16.19
N GLN A 2 8.50 -3.07 -15.85
CA GLN A 2 7.96 -3.15 -14.48
C GLN A 2 8.80 -4.00 -13.50
N LEU A 3 9.31 -5.17 -13.91
CA LEU A 3 10.17 -6.02 -13.07
C LEU A 3 11.41 -5.27 -12.54
N LYS A 4 12.03 -4.42 -13.36
CA LYS A 4 13.21 -3.64 -12.93
C LYS A 4 12.89 -2.64 -11.82
N LEU A 5 11.70 -2.04 -11.83
CA LEU A 5 11.27 -1.11 -10.80
C LEU A 5 10.89 -1.84 -9.51
N GLN A 6 10.28 -3.02 -9.63
CA GLN A 6 9.99 -3.89 -8.49
C GLN A 6 11.27 -4.36 -7.81
N THR A 7 12.25 -4.89 -8.56
CA THR A 7 13.56 -5.29 -8.02
C THR A 7 14.23 -4.13 -7.30
N ARG A 8 14.25 -2.94 -7.90
CA ARG A 8 14.80 -1.74 -7.25
C ARG A 8 14.05 -1.36 -5.98
N ALA A 9 12.72 -1.52 -5.94
CA ALA A 9 11.96 -1.24 -4.73
C ALA A 9 12.29 -2.26 -3.63
N PHE A 10 12.49 -3.53 -4.00
CA PHE A 10 12.92 -4.58 -3.06
C PHE A 10 14.31 -4.31 -2.51
N GLU A 11 15.27 -3.92 -3.36
CA GLU A 11 16.61 -3.48 -2.93
C GLU A 11 16.55 -2.29 -1.96
N ARG A 12 15.57 -1.39 -2.14
CA ARG A 12 15.38 -0.23 -1.25
C ARG A 12 14.81 -0.60 0.10
N VAL A 13 13.91 -1.58 0.17
CA VAL A 13 13.33 -2.01 1.45
C VAL A 13 14.18 -3.08 2.15
N ALA A 14 15.04 -3.82 1.44
CA ALA A 14 15.88 -4.87 2.00
C ALA A 14 16.56 -4.52 3.35
N PRO A 15 17.18 -3.33 3.53
CA PRO A 15 17.84 -3.00 4.81
C PRO A 15 16.88 -2.69 5.97
N ILE A 16 15.58 -2.51 5.71
CA ILE A 16 14.55 -2.21 6.72
C ILE A 16 13.57 -3.36 6.95
N LEU A 17 13.77 -4.50 6.28
CA LEU A 17 12.95 -5.69 6.50
C LEU A 17 13.33 -6.35 7.82
N GLU A 18 12.35 -6.88 8.55
CA GLU A 18 12.61 -7.74 9.70
C GLU A 18 13.30 -9.05 9.23
N PRO A 19 14.06 -9.72 10.10
CA PRO A 19 14.60 -11.04 9.78
C PRO A 19 13.50 -12.02 9.32
N GLY A 20 13.64 -12.54 8.10
CA GLY A 20 12.68 -13.47 7.49
C GLY A 20 11.49 -12.82 6.77
N GLU A 21 11.31 -11.50 6.86
CA GLU A 21 10.29 -10.78 6.11
C GLU A 21 10.62 -10.79 4.60
N GLN A 22 9.63 -11.06 3.76
CA GLN A 22 9.79 -11.19 2.31
C GLN A 22 8.92 -10.20 1.55
N PRO A 23 9.48 -9.41 0.62
CA PRO A 23 8.70 -8.53 -0.22
C PRO A 23 7.98 -9.34 -1.31
N LEU A 24 6.67 -9.16 -1.44
CA LEU A 24 5.81 -9.91 -2.34
C LEU A 24 5.55 -9.14 -3.63
N VAL A 25 5.15 -7.88 -3.51
CA VAL A 25 4.76 -7.03 -4.64
C VAL A 25 5.28 -5.62 -4.40
N ALA A 26 5.80 -4.96 -5.43
CA ALA A 26 6.04 -3.52 -5.39
C ALA A 26 5.47 -2.85 -6.63
N THR A 27 4.80 -1.72 -6.43
CA THR A 27 4.15 -0.96 -7.49
C THR A 27 4.21 0.53 -7.24
N ARG A 28 4.12 1.32 -8.30
CA ARG A 28 3.93 2.76 -8.20
C ARG A 28 2.44 3.08 -8.23
N ALA A 29 1.99 3.95 -7.33
CA ALA A 29 0.63 4.45 -7.28
C ALA A 29 0.62 5.96 -6.98
N VAL A 30 -0.45 6.64 -7.38
CA VAL A 30 -0.80 7.93 -6.78
C VAL A 30 -1.55 7.63 -5.49
N VAL A 31 -0.94 7.97 -4.36
CA VAL A 31 -1.47 7.78 -3.01
C VAL A 31 -2.20 9.04 -2.59
N GLY A 32 -3.44 8.90 -2.14
CA GLY A 32 -4.23 9.99 -1.59
C GLY A 32 -5.00 9.55 -0.35
N ALA A 33 -5.54 10.53 0.37
CA ALA A 33 -6.41 10.28 1.52
C ALA A 33 -7.68 9.55 1.10
N PHE A 34 -8.14 8.61 1.91
CA PHE A 34 -9.43 7.95 1.73
C PHE A 34 -10.14 7.86 3.08
N SER A 35 -11.36 8.39 3.18
CA SER A 35 -12.13 8.25 4.42
C SER A 35 -12.98 6.99 4.43
N ALA A 36 -12.78 6.14 5.44
CA ALA A 36 -13.51 4.87 5.59
C ALA A 36 -15.02 5.09 5.81
N SER A 37 -15.40 6.24 6.35
CA SER A 37 -16.81 6.68 6.46
C SER A 37 -17.56 6.65 5.13
N ARG A 38 -16.84 6.84 4.01
CA ARG A 38 -17.42 6.85 2.65
C ARG A 38 -17.71 5.46 2.09
N LEU A 39 -17.24 4.39 2.73
CA LEU A 39 -17.49 3.02 2.26
C LEU A 39 -18.72 2.37 2.90
N GLY A 40 -19.39 3.03 3.86
CA GLY A 40 -20.59 2.53 4.52
C GLY A 40 -20.33 1.24 5.32
N THR A 41 -20.25 1.34 6.65
CA THR A 41 -20.40 0.25 7.64
C THR A 41 -19.66 -1.12 7.49
N VAL A 42 -18.87 -1.38 6.43
CA VAL A 42 -18.32 -2.72 6.12
C VAL A 42 -16.84 -2.88 6.54
N ALA A 43 -16.16 -1.81 6.96
CA ALA A 43 -14.75 -1.88 7.39
C ALA A 43 -14.55 -2.32 8.86
N ALA A 44 -15.58 -2.91 9.50
CA ALA A 44 -15.54 -3.32 10.92
C ALA A 44 -15.11 -4.79 11.11
N HIS A 45 -14.31 -5.36 10.22
CA HIS A 45 -13.69 -6.66 10.48
C HIS A 45 -12.47 -6.52 11.39
N GLY A 46 -12.73 -6.42 12.69
CA GLY A 46 -11.91 -7.00 13.76
C GLY A 46 -10.40 -6.80 13.70
N ILE A 47 -9.93 -5.55 13.57
CA ILE A 47 -8.49 -5.27 13.69
C ILE A 47 -8.15 -4.84 15.12
N VAL A 48 -7.23 -5.57 15.76
CA VAL A 48 -6.70 -5.30 17.10
C VAL A 48 -6.01 -3.94 17.13
N LEU A 49 -6.47 -3.07 18.03
CA LEU A 49 -5.96 -1.71 18.27
C LEU A 49 -4.57 -1.76 18.91
N GLY A 50 -3.52 -1.62 18.09
CA GLY A 50 -2.15 -1.40 18.54
C GLY A 50 -1.48 -0.24 17.80
N GLY A 51 -1.34 0.93 18.45
CA GLY A 51 -0.27 1.91 18.23
C GLY A 51 -0.04 2.61 16.86
N GLY A 52 -0.96 2.59 15.88
CA GLY A 52 -0.70 3.06 14.50
C GLY A 52 -1.06 4.50 14.11
N GLY A 53 -1.66 5.31 14.99
CA GLY A 53 -2.38 6.53 14.60
C GLY A 53 -1.55 7.66 13.98
N THR A 54 -0.26 7.76 14.34
CA THR A 54 0.65 8.80 13.81
C THR A 54 1.18 8.48 12.42
N VAL A 55 1.33 7.19 12.08
CA VAL A 55 1.88 6.73 10.80
C VAL A 55 0.86 6.87 9.67
N ALA A 56 -0.41 6.54 9.95
CA ALA A 56 -1.51 6.74 9.00
C ALA A 56 -1.67 8.22 8.61
N ALA A 57 -1.58 9.13 9.59
CA ALA A 57 -1.68 10.57 9.36
C ALA A 57 -0.52 11.11 8.49
N ALA A 58 0.71 10.64 8.70
CA ALA A 58 1.87 11.05 7.91
C ALA A 58 1.81 10.59 6.44
N MET A 59 1.28 9.39 6.19
CA MET A 59 1.04 8.88 4.83
C MET A 59 -0.04 9.68 4.10
N ILE A 60 -1.13 9.99 4.79
CA ILE A 60 -2.23 10.80 4.27
C ILE A 60 -1.75 12.22 3.94
N ALA A 61 -0.90 12.80 4.79
CA ALA A 61 -0.35 14.15 4.61
C ALA A 61 0.59 14.26 3.40
N THR A 62 1.18 13.16 2.93
CA THR A 62 2.14 13.13 1.82
C THR A 62 1.53 12.60 0.52
N SER A 63 0.28 13.01 0.23
CA SER A 63 -0.43 12.64 -0.99
C SER A 63 0.42 12.90 -2.25
N GLY A 64 0.51 11.93 -3.16
CA GLY A 64 1.34 12.05 -4.35
C GLY A 64 1.75 10.71 -4.94
N LYS A 65 2.66 10.75 -5.93
CA LYS A 65 3.20 9.52 -6.52
C LYS A 65 4.19 8.87 -5.55
N GLN A 66 3.92 7.62 -5.18
CA GLN A 66 4.73 6.85 -4.24
C GLN A 66 4.93 5.43 -4.76
N PHE A 67 5.91 4.74 -4.22
CA PHE A 67 6.08 3.30 -4.39
C PHE A 67 5.47 2.58 -3.18
N VAL A 68 4.58 1.64 -3.45
CA VAL A 68 3.93 0.79 -2.45
C VAL A 68 4.58 -0.58 -2.54
N VAL A 69 5.16 -1.04 -1.45
CA VAL A 69 5.76 -2.37 -1.31
C VAL A 69 4.93 -3.15 -0.31
N LEU A 70 4.36 -4.27 -0.75
CA LEU A 70 3.67 -5.22 0.10
C LEU A 70 4.62 -6.36 0.43
N THR A 71 4.80 -6.62 1.72
CA THR A 71 5.51 -7.79 2.25
C THR A 71 4.52 -8.80 2.82
N ASP A 72 5.02 -9.93 3.28
CA ASP A 72 4.26 -10.89 4.06
C ASP A 72 3.77 -10.31 5.39
N GLN A 73 4.48 -9.34 5.97
CA GLN A 73 4.18 -8.79 7.30
C GLN A 73 3.57 -7.38 7.31
N ARG A 74 3.87 -6.52 6.33
CA ARG A 74 3.48 -5.10 6.31
C ARG A 74 3.38 -4.51 4.91
N ILE A 75 2.78 -3.34 4.83
CA ILE A 75 2.81 -2.49 3.64
C ILE A 75 3.71 -1.28 3.91
N ILE A 76 4.62 -0.99 2.99
CA ILE A 76 5.63 0.06 3.09
C ILE A 76 5.42 1.04 1.95
N PHE A 77 5.40 2.33 2.29
CA PHE A 77 5.29 3.43 1.33
C PHE A 77 6.64 4.12 1.22
N LEU A 78 7.15 4.19 0.00
CA LEU A 78 8.40 4.86 -0.34
C LEU A 78 8.10 6.10 -1.17
N SER A 79 8.90 7.16 -0.96
CA SER A 79 8.85 8.32 -1.85
C SER A 79 9.22 7.93 -3.28
N GLN A 80 8.76 8.70 -4.26
CA GLN A 80 9.21 8.54 -5.64
C GLN A 80 10.38 9.51 -5.93
N THR A 81 11.41 9.06 -6.63
CA THR A 81 12.46 9.95 -7.14
C THR A 81 11.93 10.80 -8.30
N PHE A 82 12.64 11.89 -8.60
CA PHE A 82 12.36 12.73 -9.77
C PHE A 82 12.33 11.94 -11.09
N MET A 83 13.19 10.93 -11.22
CA MET A 83 13.25 10.02 -12.37
C MET A 83 12.18 8.92 -12.38
N GLY A 84 11.24 8.91 -11.44
CA GLY A 84 10.12 7.96 -11.45
C GLY A 84 10.39 6.60 -10.82
N GLY A 85 11.53 6.43 -10.15
CA GLY A 85 11.91 5.21 -9.44
C GLY A 85 11.64 5.27 -7.94
N PRO A 86 11.87 4.15 -7.21
CA PRO A 86 11.70 4.11 -5.76
C PRO A 86 12.78 4.93 -5.06
N GLY A 87 12.33 5.87 -4.23
CA GLY A 87 13.16 6.73 -3.38
C GLY A 87 13.72 5.99 -2.16
N LYS A 88 14.57 6.67 -1.40
CA LYS A 88 15.17 6.15 -0.16
C LYS A 88 14.33 6.42 1.08
N GLN A 89 13.43 7.40 1.01
CA GLN A 89 12.63 7.82 2.16
C GLN A 89 11.43 6.89 2.30
N VAL A 90 11.32 6.27 3.47
CA VAL A 90 10.09 5.61 3.91
C VAL A 90 9.12 6.70 4.33
N VAL A 91 8.02 6.82 3.62
CA VAL A 91 6.90 7.72 3.94
C VAL A 91 6.10 7.15 5.11
N GLY A 92 6.01 5.82 5.17
CA GLY A 92 5.58 5.11 6.37
C GLY A 92 5.51 3.60 6.13
N ALA A 93 5.20 2.84 7.17
CA ALA A 93 4.92 1.42 7.09
C ALA A 93 3.79 1.04 8.05
N LEU A 94 2.87 0.18 7.61
CA LEU A 94 1.78 -0.33 8.45
C LEU A 94 1.79 -1.86 8.48
N PRO A 95 1.62 -2.50 9.65
CA PRO A 95 1.42 -3.93 9.73
C PRO A 95 0.29 -4.37 8.81
N ARG A 96 0.46 -5.51 8.15
CA ARG A 96 -0.52 -6.01 7.20
C ARG A 96 -1.85 -6.35 7.87
N ALA A 97 -1.80 -6.81 9.11
CA ALA A 97 -2.96 -6.99 9.97
C ALA A 97 -3.75 -5.69 10.19
N GLN A 98 -3.11 -4.52 10.02
CA GLN A 98 -3.72 -3.20 10.17
C GLN A 98 -4.25 -2.60 8.88
N VAL A 99 -4.17 -3.32 7.75
CA VAL A 99 -4.54 -2.79 6.44
C VAL A 99 -5.44 -3.79 5.71
N ALA A 100 -6.66 -3.37 5.42
CA ALA A 100 -7.63 -4.16 4.66
C ALA A 100 -7.87 -3.55 3.27
N LEU A 101 -8.00 -4.38 2.25
CA LEU A 101 -8.47 -3.95 0.93
C LEU A 101 -9.99 -3.75 0.99
N ALA A 102 -10.43 -2.50 1.10
CA ALA A 102 -11.83 -2.16 1.29
C ALA A 102 -12.60 -2.05 -0.04
N GLU A 103 -11.94 -1.59 -1.11
CA GLU A 103 -12.51 -1.57 -2.45
C GLU A 103 -11.42 -1.79 -3.51
N ALA A 104 -11.75 -2.51 -4.57
CA ALA A 104 -10.90 -2.66 -5.74
C ALA A 104 -11.70 -2.39 -7.02
N LYS A 105 -11.57 -1.17 -7.55
CA LYS A 105 -12.17 -0.76 -8.82
C LYS A 105 -11.14 -0.86 -9.93
N LEU A 106 -11.25 -1.89 -10.76
CA LEU A 106 -10.33 -2.14 -11.86
C LEU A 106 -10.94 -1.64 -13.17
N GLY A 107 -10.20 -0.83 -13.94
CA GLY A 107 -10.73 -0.21 -15.15
C GLY A 107 -9.70 0.61 -15.91
N MET A 108 -10.17 1.61 -16.67
CA MET A 108 -9.30 2.54 -17.42
C MET A 108 -8.35 3.32 -16.49
N VAL A 109 -8.87 3.71 -15.32
CA VAL A 109 -8.09 4.11 -14.15
C VAL A 109 -8.48 3.13 -13.05
N SER A 110 -7.49 2.42 -12.51
CA SER A 110 -7.74 1.46 -11.43
C SER A 110 -7.53 2.15 -10.09
N VAL A 111 -8.43 1.93 -9.14
CA VAL A 111 -8.39 2.51 -7.80
C VAL A 111 -8.53 1.40 -6.78
N LEU A 112 -7.56 1.29 -5.87
CA LEU A 112 -7.63 0.40 -4.72
C LEU A 112 -7.76 1.27 -3.47
N ARG A 113 -8.76 1.01 -2.64
CA ARG A 113 -8.92 1.68 -1.35
C ARG A 113 -8.48 0.74 -0.26
N LEU A 114 -7.46 1.15 0.48
CA LEU A 114 -6.98 0.46 1.66
C LEU A 114 -7.56 1.16 2.87
N ALA A 115 -8.29 0.44 3.72
CA ALA A 115 -8.76 0.93 5.01
C ALA A 115 -7.73 0.53 6.08
N PHE A 116 -7.51 1.43 7.04
CA PHE A 116 -6.63 1.16 8.16
C PHE A 116 -7.45 0.84 9.42
N ALA A 117 -6.87 0.03 10.31
CA ALA A 117 -7.47 -0.36 11.58
C ALA A 117 -7.99 0.80 12.43
N GLN A 118 -7.29 1.93 12.37
CA GLN A 118 -7.54 3.10 13.21
C GLN A 118 -8.35 4.19 12.51
N GLY A 119 -9.06 3.87 11.41
CA GLY A 119 -10.03 4.76 10.78
C GLY A 119 -9.80 4.95 9.29
N ASP A 120 -9.52 6.20 8.90
CA ASP A 120 -9.28 6.56 7.50
C ASP A 120 -8.08 5.82 6.92
N GLY A 121 -8.09 5.65 5.62
CA GLY A 121 -7.10 4.89 4.88
C GLY A 121 -6.54 5.66 3.68
N VAL A 122 -6.05 4.91 2.70
CA VAL A 122 -5.46 5.48 1.49
C VAL A 122 -6.13 4.97 0.22
N SER A 123 -6.25 5.87 -0.74
CA SER A 123 -6.62 5.55 -2.11
C SER A 123 -5.36 5.41 -2.95
N LEU A 124 -5.19 4.27 -3.59
CA LEU A 124 -4.12 3.98 -4.53
C LEU A 124 -4.69 4.05 -5.94
N THR A 125 -4.30 5.06 -6.71
CA THR A 125 -4.75 5.27 -8.09
C THR A 125 -3.67 4.89 -9.08
N PHE A 126 -4.07 4.09 -10.07
CA PHE A 126 -3.19 3.52 -11.10
C PHE A 126 -3.70 3.91 -12.50
N PRO A 127 -2.87 4.53 -13.34
CA PRO A 127 -3.21 4.75 -14.74
C PRO A 127 -3.31 3.41 -15.49
N ARG A 128 -3.96 3.41 -16.66
CA ARG A 128 -4.17 2.21 -17.49
C ARG A 128 -2.91 1.37 -17.71
N VAL A 129 -1.76 2.03 -17.92
CA VAL A 129 -0.46 1.37 -18.14
C VAL A 129 0.01 0.53 -16.95
N ASP A 130 -0.46 0.86 -15.74
CA ASP A 130 -0.11 0.20 -14.47
C ASP A 130 -1.27 -0.68 -13.94
N LYS A 131 -2.32 -0.94 -14.75
CA LYS A 131 -3.48 -1.77 -14.37
C LYS A 131 -3.07 -3.15 -13.83
N LYS A 132 -2.12 -3.82 -14.50
CA LYS A 132 -1.63 -5.14 -14.05
C LYS A 132 -1.00 -5.08 -12.66
N ASN A 133 -0.39 -3.96 -12.29
CA ASN A 133 0.18 -3.79 -10.96
C ASN A 133 -0.93 -3.61 -9.90
N ALA A 134 -2.02 -2.91 -10.26
CA ALA A 134 -3.19 -2.80 -9.39
C ALA A 134 -3.83 -4.17 -9.16
N GLU A 135 -3.97 -4.98 -10.22
CA GLU A 135 -4.47 -6.36 -10.14
C GLU A 135 -3.58 -7.23 -9.24
N SER A 136 -2.26 -7.20 -9.47
CA SER A 136 -1.30 -7.96 -8.67
C SER A 136 -1.30 -7.55 -7.19
N LEU A 137 -1.34 -6.25 -6.90
CA LEU A 137 -1.43 -5.76 -5.52
C LEU A 137 -2.75 -6.16 -4.85
N ALA A 138 -3.89 -6.02 -5.55
CA ALA A 138 -5.18 -6.41 -5.02
C ALA A 138 -5.26 -7.92 -4.74
N GLN A 139 -4.71 -8.73 -5.64
CA GLN A 139 -4.64 -10.18 -5.45
C GLN A 139 -3.75 -10.53 -4.26
N ALA A 140 -2.55 -9.95 -4.18
CA ALA A 140 -1.64 -10.21 -3.08
C ALA A 140 -2.29 -9.85 -1.74
N MET A 141 -2.95 -8.68 -1.64
CA MET A 141 -3.69 -8.26 -0.44
C MET A 141 -4.76 -9.26 0.00
N ARG A 142 -5.49 -9.90 -0.94
CA ARG A 142 -6.54 -10.88 -0.64
C ARG A 142 -6.01 -12.24 -0.15
N GLN A 143 -4.79 -12.62 -0.54
CA GLN A 143 -4.22 -13.94 -0.25
C GLN A 143 -3.81 -14.15 1.22
N THR A 144 -4.02 -13.18 2.12
CA THR A 144 -3.61 -13.28 3.53
C THR A 144 -4.77 -13.31 4.51
N THR A 145 -6.01 -13.47 4.05
CA THR A 145 -7.15 -13.79 4.91
C THR A 145 -7.26 -15.31 5.11
N VAL A 146 -6.24 -15.97 5.64
CA VAL A 146 -6.36 -17.33 6.18
C VAL A 146 -5.36 -17.49 7.34
N ALA A 147 -5.86 -17.32 8.55
CA ALA A 147 -5.39 -17.97 9.77
C ALA A 147 -6.59 -18.10 10.70
#